data_AF-A0A9D6M8Q2-F1
#
_entry.id   AF-A0A9D6M8Q2-F1
#
_cell.length_a   1.000
_cell.length_b   1.000
_cell.length_c   1.000
_cell.angle_alpha   90.00
_cell.angle_beta   90.00
_cell.angle_gamma   90.00
#
_symmetry.space_group_name_H-M   'P 1'
#
loop_
_entity.id
_entity.type
_entity.pdbx_description
1 polymer ?
#
loop_
_entity_poly.entity_id
_entity_poly.type
_entity_poly.pdbx_seq_one_letter_code
_entity_poly.pdbx_strand_id
1 'polypeptide(L)'
;MPSTLHPPPSTRIYLLRESALILLWAYVILVAGSVTGLINFRVQAATAILSAVVIGAWLIFRAFQRREIPPSGIEWAWSVFLAAQFVAALLSEDVRRSLPVVAQFTAYALVFYCALDLTRSGWPAELIEKTLLTVGAIVVGLALVELGRLYLGWRALTAGLPFAPGFAYRLYAVFGEANLTAAFLNVLMPLAIARVLASRSWLLGILLGTLIVGALVVEYFTSSRAGVLGAATALGVLGAAWIGHVSP
;
A
#
# COMPACT_ATOMS: atom_id res chain seq x y z
N MET A 1 20.80 21.01 -19.53
CA MET A 1 19.63 21.90 -19.51
C MET A 1 19.48 22.46 -18.11
N PRO A 2 19.48 23.79 -17.91
CA PRO A 2 19.30 24.38 -16.59
C PRO A 2 17.89 24.02 -16.10
N SER A 3 17.82 23.25 -15.01
CA SER A 3 16.59 22.99 -14.30
C SER A 3 16.01 24.32 -13.86
N THR A 4 14.89 24.73 -14.44
CA THR A 4 14.10 25.85 -13.92
C THR A 4 13.67 25.47 -12.51
N LEU A 5 14.41 25.97 -11.52
CA LEU A 5 14.13 25.78 -10.10
C LEU A 5 12.80 26.47 -9.81
N HIS A 6 11.71 25.71 -9.86
CA HIS A 6 10.42 26.18 -9.36
C HIS A 6 10.60 26.55 -7.89
N PRO A 7 10.14 27.73 -7.46
CA PRO A 7 10.23 28.12 -6.06
C PRO A 7 9.52 27.06 -5.19
N PRO A 8 10.08 26.72 -4.02
CA PRO A 8 9.47 25.73 -3.16
C PRO A 8 8.02 26.16 -2.84
N PRO A 9 7.05 25.23 -2.86
CA PRO A 9 5.67 25.54 -2.52
C PRO A 9 5.61 26.16 -1.12
N SER A 10 4.67 27.07 -0.89
CA SER A 10 4.49 27.65 0.44
C SER A 10 4.23 26.53 1.46
N THR A 11 4.76 26.69 2.68
CA THR A 11 4.64 25.69 3.76
C THR A 11 3.19 25.26 3.97
N ARG A 12 2.22 26.17 3.81
CA ARG A 12 0.78 25.89 3.93
C ARG A 12 0.28 24.92 2.86
N ILE A 13 0.67 25.12 1.60
CA ILE A 13 0.27 24.24 0.49
C ILE A 13 0.87 22.85 0.69
N TYR A 14 2.13 22.76 1.13
CA TYR A 14 2.77 21.49 1.43
C TYR A 14 2.02 20.71 2.52
N LEU A 15 1.72 21.35 3.66
CA LEU A 15 1.00 20.71 4.77
C LEU A 15 -0.42 20.29 4.39
N LEU A 16 -1.10 21.08 3.56
CA LEU A 16 -2.43 20.73 3.05
C LEU A 16 -2.36 19.48 2.16
N ARG A 17 -1.39 19.41 1.24
CA ARG A 17 -1.16 18.23 0.39
C ARG A 17 -0.79 17.00 1.22
N GLU A 18 0.06 17.16 2.21
CA GLU A 18 0.44 16.11 3.14
C GLU A 18 -0.78 15.56 3.89
N SER A 19 -1.57 16.44 4.49
CA SER A 19 -2.77 16.06 5.23
C SER A 19 -3.78 15.34 4.33
N ALA A 20 -4.02 15.86 3.12
CA ALA A 20 -4.92 15.26 2.16
C ALA A 20 -4.45 13.86 1.74
N LEU A 21 -3.16 13.67 1.49
CA LEU A 21 -2.59 12.36 1.16
C LEU A 21 -2.65 11.38 2.33
N ILE A 22 -2.34 11.81 3.56
CA ILE A 22 -2.47 10.94 4.74
C ILE A 22 -3.91 10.47 4.91
N LEU A 23 -4.89 11.38 4.82
CA LEU A 23 -6.31 11.03 4.94
C LEU A 23 -6.77 10.10 3.81
N LEU A 24 -6.33 10.38 2.58
CA LEU A 24 -6.63 9.54 1.43
C LEU A 24 -6.05 8.13 1.60
N TRP A 25 -4.76 8.03 1.92
CA TRP A 25 -4.10 6.74 2.13
C TRP A 25 -4.67 5.99 3.33
N ALA A 26 -4.97 6.68 4.44
CA ALA A 26 -5.61 6.07 5.59
C ALA A 26 -6.99 5.50 5.23
N TYR A 27 -7.80 6.24 4.48
CA TYR A 27 -9.09 5.73 3.99
C TYR A 27 -8.90 4.52 3.06
N VAL A 28 -8.04 4.64 2.05
CA VAL A 28 -7.82 3.59 1.05
C VAL A 28 -7.29 2.31 1.71
N ILE A 29 -6.34 2.43 2.63
CA ILE A 29 -5.65 1.30 3.25
C ILE A 29 -6.49 0.71 4.40
N LEU A 30 -6.92 1.53 5.36
CA LEU A 30 -7.56 1.04 6.59
C LEU A 30 -9.05 0.73 6.43
N VAL A 31 -9.73 1.43 5.52
CA VAL A 31 -11.19 1.29 5.34
C VAL A 31 -11.48 0.48 4.08
N ALA A 32 -11.11 1.01 2.92
CA ALA A 32 -11.44 0.41 1.64
C ALA A 32 -10.70 -0.92 1.37
N GLY A 33 -9.42 -1.00 1.76
CA GLY A 33 -8.58 -2.17 1.55
C GLY A 33 -8.87 -3.34 2.48
N SER A 34 -9.67 -3.14 3.53
CA SER A 34 -10.02 -4.19 4.48
C SER A 34 -11.10 -5.14 3.95
N VAL A 35 -11.19 -6.35 4.52
CA VAL A 35 -12.30 -7.29 4.28
C VAL A 35 -13.65 -6.66 4.62
N THR A 36 -13.70 -5.75 5.60
CA THR A 36 -14.91 -4.96 5.85
C THR A 36 -15.25 -4.09 4.65
N GLY A 37 -14.26 -3.45 4.02
CA GLY A 37 -14.42 -2.73 2.75
C GLY A 37 -14.89 -3.62 1.61
N LEU A 38 -14.52 -4.90 1.61
CA LEU A 38 -14.91 -5.89 0.61
C LEU A 38 -16.28 -6.55 0.86
N ILE A 39 -16.82 -6.55 2.07
CA ILE A 39 -18.10 -7.24 2.37
C ILE A 39 -19.21 -6.22 2.66
N ASN A 40 -18.88 -5.07 3.24
CA ASN A 40 -19.88 -4.07 3.60
C ASN A 40 -20.24 -3.21 2.37
N PHE A 41 -21.44 -3.44 1.84
CA PHE A 41 -21.96 -2.71 0.68
C PHE A 41 -21.91 -1.19 0.83
N ARG A 42 -22.12 -0.64 2.03
CA ARG A 42 -22.06 0.82 2.26
C ARG A 42 -20.63 1.34 2.08
N VAL A 43 -19.64 0.58 2.57
CA VAL A 43 -18.22 0.94 2.44
C VAL A 43 -17.75 0.76 1.00
N GLN A 44 -18.19 -0.31 0.31
CA GLN A 44 -17.94 -0.49 -1.12
C GLN A 44 -18.51 0.68 -1.94
N ALA A 45 -19.78 1.03 -1.73
CA ALA A 45 -20.43 2.13 -2.44
C ALA A 45 -19.71 3.46 -2.19
N ALA A 46 -19.38 3.78 -0.94
CA ALA A 46 -18.62 4.97 -0.59
C ALA A 46 -17.23 5.00 -1.27
N THR A 47 -16.53 3.86 -1.29
CA THR A 47 -15.22 3.71 -1.94
C THR A 47 -15.33 3.86 -3.45
N ALA A 48 -16.36 3.28 -4.07
CA ALA A 48 -16.61 3.40 -5.50
C ALA A 48 -16.92 4.85 -5.89
N ILE A 49 -17.77 5.54 -5.12
CA ILE A 49 -18.07 6.96 -5.33
C ILE A 49 -16.81 7.80 -5.18
N LEU A 50 -16.05 7.63 -4.10
CA LEU A 50 -14.82 8.38 -3.86
C LEU A 50 -13.79 8.14 -4.99
N SER A 51 -13.60 6.89 -5.38
CA SER A 51 -12.69 6.53 -6.47
C SER A 51 -13.15 7.13 -7.80
N ALA A 52 -14.44 7.07 -8.12
CA ALA A 52 -15.01 7.67 -9.32
C ALA A 52 -14.83 9.19 -9.35
N VAL A 53 -15.01 9.87 -8.22
CA VAL A 53 -14.79 11.32 -8.11
C VAL A 53 -13.31 11.66 -8.30
N VAL A 54 -12.40 10.99 -7.60
CA VAL A 54 -10.96 11.28 -7.66
C VAL A 54 -10.40 10.96 -9.05
N ILE A 55 -10.66 9.75 -9.56
CA ILE A 55 -10.20 9.31 -10.87
C ILE A 55 -10.87 10.12 -11.97
N GLY A 56 -12.18 10.37 -11.86
CA GLY A 56 -12.94 11.16 -12.83
C GLY A 56 -12.43 12.60 -12.93
N ALA A 57 -12.22 13.27 -11.80
CA ALA A 57 -11.64 14.61 -11.77
C ALA A 57 -10.24 14.64 -12.38
N TRP A 58 -9.40 13.64 -12.07
CA TRP A 58 -8.06 13.50 -12.66
C TRP A 58 -8.12 13.30 -14.18
N LEU A 59 -8.94 12.38 -14.68
CA LEU A 59 -9.10 12.10 -16.11
C LEU A 59 -9.66 13.31 -16.88
N ILE A 60 -10.67 13.99 -16.32
CA ILE A 60 -11.25 15.21 -16.90
C ILE A 60 -10.19 16.31 -17.00
N PHE A 61 -9.44 16.56 -15.92
CA PHE A 61 -8.37 17.55 -15.91
C PHE A 61 -7.30 17.24 -16.96
N ARG A 62 -6.91 15.97 -17.09
CA ARG A 62 -5.97 15.53 -18.13
C ARG A 62 -6.50 15.70 -19.54
N ALA A 63 -7.77 15.36 -19.78
CA ALA A 63 -8.41 15.52 -21.07
C ALA A 63 -8.42 16.99 -21.50
N PHE A 64 -8.72 17.91 -20.56
CA PHE A 64 -8.64 19.35 -20.83
C PHE A 64 -7.22 19.82 -21.16
N GLN A 65 -6.20 19.24 -20.52
CA GLN A 65 -4.80 19.56 -20.81
C GLN A 65 -4.24 18.81 -22.03
N ARG A 66 -5.02 17.94 -22.67
CA ARG A 66 -4.61 17.08 -23.79
C ARG A 66 -3.30 16.32 -23.51
N ARG A 67 -3.11 15.85 -22.27
CA ARG A 67 -1.90 15.12 -21.87
C ARG A 67 -2.12 13.61 -21.99
N GLU A 68 -1.13 12.90 -22.53
CA GLU A 68 -1.11 11.42 -22.63
C GLU A 68 -0.66 10.72 -21.35
N ILE A 69 -1.31 9.60 -20.99
CA ILE A 69 -1.02 8.86 -19.75
C ILE A 69 0.49 8.55 -19.67
N PRO A 70 1.14 8.85 -18.53
CA PRO A 70 2.59 8.70 -18.41
C PRO A 70 3.00 7.23 -18.60
N PRO A 71 3.95 6.92 -19.51
CA PRO A 71 4.44 5.55 -19.67
C PRO A 71 5.27 5.15 -18.45
N SER A 72 4.96 4.00 -17.88
CA SER A 72 5.52 3.35 -16.70
C SER A 72 6.39 2.15 -17.05
N GLY A 73 6.24 1.59 -18.25
CA GLY A 73 6.92 0.37 -18.71
C GLY A 73 6.18 -0.93 -18.33
N ILE A 74 5.11 -0.83 -17.54
CA ILE A 74 4.28 -1.95 -17.09
C ILE A 74 2.88 -1.94 -17.73
N GLU A 75 2.66 -1.10 -18.75
CA GLU A 75 1.37 -0.96 -19.46
C GLU A 75 0.89 -2.31 -20.00
N TRP A 76 1.81 -3.05 -20.63
CA TRP A 76 1.48 -4.33 -21.27
C TRP A 76 1.05 -5.35 -20.21
N ALA A 77 1.73 -5.41 -19.07
CA ALA A 77 1.43 -6.34 -17.99
C ALA A 77 0.05 -6.04 -17.38
N TRP A 78 -0.24 -4.76 -17.14
CA TRP A 78 -1.57 -4.33 -16.70
C TRP A 78 -2.66 -4.62 -17.73
N SER A 79 -2.37 -4.40 -19.01
CA SER A 79 -3.34 -4.63 -20.08
C SER A 79 -3.68 -6.10 -20.22
N VAL A 80 -2.67 -6.98 -20.22
CA VAL A 80 -2.86 -8.44 -20.25
C VAL A 80 -3.62 -8.92 -19.02
N PHE A 81 -3.24 -8.44 -17.83
CA PHE A 81 -3.93 -8.79 -16.60
C PHE A 81 -5.40 -8.37 -16.62
N LEU A 82 -5.69 -7.11 -16.93
CA LEU A 82 -7.07 -6.60 -16.99
C LEU A 82 -7.87 -7.30 -18.08
N ALA A 83 -7.30 -7.54 -19.26
CA ALA A 83 -7.96 -8.30 -20.32
C ALA A 83 -8.32 -9.72 -19.85
N ALA A 84 -7.41 -10.40 -19.16
CA ALA A 84 -7.69 -11.72 -18.58
C ALA A 84 -8.81 -11.66 -17.54
N GLN A 85 -8.82 -10.64 -16.66
CA GLN A 85 -9.90 -10.44 -15.69
C GLN A 85 -11.25 -10.16 -16.36
N PHE A 86 -11.26 -9.34 -17.42
CA PHE A 86 -12.48 -9.07 -18.20
C PHE A 86 -13.00 -10.34 -18.89
N VAL A 87 -12.14 -11.11 -19.55
CA VAL A 87 -12.52 -12.38 -20.19
C VAL A 87 -13.06 -13.35 -19.15
N ALA A 88 -12.37 -13.51 -18.01
CA ALA A 88 -12.84 -14.36 -16.92
C ALA A 88 -14.21 -13.92 -16.39
N ALA A 89 -14.44 -12.60 -16.25
CA ALA A 89 -15.73 -12.07 -15.80
C ALA A 89 -16.86 -12.29 -16.83
N LEU A 90 -16.58 -12.20 -18.13
CA LEU A 90 -17.56 -12.43 -19.20
C LEU A 90 -17.90 -13.92 -19.36
N LEU A 91 -16.94 -14.81 -19.09
CA LEU A 91 -17.14 -16.27 -19.14
C LEU A 91 -17.66 -16.85 -17.81
N SER A 92 -17.82 -16.01 -16.77
CA SER A 92 -18.36 -16.41 -15.47
C SER A 92 -19.85 -16.76 -15.58
N GLU A 93 -20.28 -17.78 -14.83
CA GLU A 93 -21.71 -18.15 -14.72
C GLU A 93 -22.58 -16.97 -14.24
N ASP A 94 -22.03 -16.11 -13.38
CA ASP A 94 -22.67 -14.88 -12.92
C ASP A 94 -21.76 -13.67 -13.20
N VAL A 95 -21.96 -13.05 -14.36
CA VAL A 95 -21.23 -11.85 -14.80
C VAL A 95 -21.44 -10.68 -13.83
N ARG A 96 -22.64 -10.53 -13.25
CA ARG A 96 -22.96 -9.40 -12.36
C ARG A 96 -22.11 -9.44 -11.09
N ARG A 97 -21.78 -10.63 -10.60
CA ARG A 97 -20.93 -10.81 -9.43
C ARG A 97 -19.44 -10.54 -9.72
N SER A 98 -19.00 -10.77 -10.96
CA SER A 98 -17.59 -10.63 -11.35
C SER A 98 -17.21 -9.20 -11.77
N LEU A 99 -18.14 -8.44 -12.37
CA LEU A 99 -17.89 -7.07 -12.82
C LEU A 99 -17.33 -6.11 -11.75
N PRO A 100 -17.83 -6.13 -10.49
CA PRO A 100 -17.28 -5.26 -9.43
C PRO A 100 -15.79 -5.49 -9.18
N VAL A 101 -15.32 -6.74 -9.26
CA VAL A 101 -13.90 -7.09 -9.06
C VAL A 101 -13.04 -6.53 -10.19
N VAL A 102 -13.50 -6.66 -11.44
CA VAL A 102 -12.81 -6.09 -12.61
C VAL A 102 -12.76 -4.56 -12.54
N ALA A 103 -13.86 -3.93 -12.14
CA ALA A 103 -13.93 -2.49 -11.93
C ALA A 103 -12.96 -2.04 -10.82
N GLN A 104 -12.84 -2.81 -9.74
CA GLN A 104 -11.91 -2.56 -8.65
C GLN A 104 -10.45 -2.65 -9.11
N PHE A 105 -10.07 -3.70 -9.86
CA PHE A 105 -8.71 -3.80 -10.41
C PHE A 105 -8.39 -2.65 -11.39
N THR A 106 -9.37 -2.25 -12.19
CA THR A 106 -9.24 -1.11 -13.10
C THR A 106 -9.05 0.19 -12.33
N ALA A 107 -9.83 0.40 -11.26
CA ALA A 107 -9.67 1.54 -10.37
C ALA A 107 -8.27 1.57 -9.73
N TYR A 108 -7.74 0.43 -9.28
CA TYR A 108 -6.38 0.34 -8.74
C TYR A 108 -5.30 0.70 -9.76
N ALA A 109 -5.43 0.23 -11.00
CA ALA A 109 -4.52 0.62 -12.08
C ALA A 109 -4.58 2.14 -12.34
N LEU A 110 -5.77 2.73 -12.37
CA LEU A 110 -5.94 4.17 -12.56
C LEU A 110 -5.41 5.00 -11.38
N VAL A 111 -5.56 4.52 -10.13
CA VAL A 111 -4.94 5.15 -8.94
C VAL A 111 -3.42 5.12 -9.05
N PHE A 112 -2.83 4.01 -9.51
CA PHE A 112 -1.39 3.94 -9.78
C PHE A 112 -0.94 4.99 -10.79
N TYR A 113 -1.62 5.09 -11.95
CA TYR A 113 -1.27 6.11 -12.95
C TYR A 113 -1.52 7.54 -12.46
N CYS A 114 -2.54 7.77 -11.64
CA CYS A 114 -2.76 9.06 -10.99
C CYS A 114 -1.58 9.42 -10.07
N ALA A 115 -1.13 8.49 -9.23
CA ALA A 115 0.04 8.72 -8.37
C ALA A 115 1.33 8.96 -9.19
N LEU A 116 1.54 8.19 -10.26
CA LEU A 116 2.67 8.37 -11.17
C LEU A 116 2.62 9.74 -11.88
N ASP A 117 1.44 10.17 -12.30
CA ASP A 117 1.26 11.47 -12.94
C ASP A 117 1.49 12.63 -11.98
N LEU A 118 1.07 12.49 -10.72
CA LEU A 118 1.34 13.48 -9.67
C LEU A 118 2.85 13.65 -9.45
N THR A 119 3.61 12.55 -9.34
CA THR A 119 5.08 12.63 -9.20
C THR A 119 5.74 13.28 -10.41
N ARG A 120 5.31 12.96 -11.63
CA ARG A 120 5.82 13.57 -12.86
C ARG A 120 5.41 15.03 -13.04
N SER A 121 4.29 15.43 -12.46
CA SER A 121 3.79 16.82 -12.46
C SER A 121 4.47 17.71 -11.41
N GLY A 122 5.61 17.27 -10.86
CA GLY A 122 6.42 18.06 -9.92
C GLY A 122 5.95 17.98 -8.46
N TRP A 123 5.07 17.04 -8.10
CA TRP A 123 4.86 16.75 -6.69
C TRP A 123 6.11 16.11 -6.11
N PRO A 124 6.57 16.51 -4.91
CA PRO A 124 7.73 15.89 -4.29
C PRO A 124 7.47 14.39 -4.09
N ALA A 125 8.27 13.53 -4.70
CA ALA A 125 8.15 12.08 -4.53
C ALA A 125 8.27 11.68 -3.05
N GLU A 126 9.13 12.39 -2.30
CA GLU A 126 9.28 12.27 -0.85
C GLU A 126 7.96 12.49 -0.10
N LEU A 127 7.05 13.34 -0.60
CA LEU A 127 5.77 13.56 0.06
C LEU A 127 4.88 12.30 -0.03
N ILE A 128 4.83 11.67 -1.21
CA ILE A 128 4.05 10.43 -1.39
C ILE A 128 4.66 9.30 -0.57
N GLU A 129 5.98 9.14 -0.64
CA GLU A 129 6.72 8.18 0.18
C GLU A 129 6.46 8.38 1.69
N LYS A 130 6.62 9.61 2.20
CA LYS A 130 6.41 9.97 3.60
C LYS A 130 5.00 9.62 4.06
N THR A 131 3.99 9.98 3.27
CA THR A 131 2.59 9.74 3.64
C THR A 131 2.23 8.26 3.60
N LEU A 132 2.74 7.48 2.63
CA LEU A 132 2.60 6.02 2.60
C LEU A 132 3.29 5.34 3.79
N LEU A 133 4.53 5.73 4.11
CA LEU A 133 5.26 5.20 5.27
C LEU A 133 4.56 5.54 6.60
N THR A 134 3.99 6.74 6.70
CA THR A 134 3.22 7.17 7.89
C THR A 134 1.98 6.31 8.08
N VAL A 135 1.19 6.11 7.03
CA VAL A 135 -0.01 5.25 7.12
C VAL A 135 0.37 3.79 7.31
N GLY A 136 1.43 3.31 6.66
CA GLY A 136 1.97 1.98 6.87
C GLY A 136 2.44 1.74 8.31
N ALA A 137 3.03 2.74 8.95
CA ALA A 137 3.38 2.65 10.37
C ALA A 137 2.15 2.54 11.27
N ILE A 138 1.04 3.19 10.94
CA ILE A 138 -0.23 3.03 11.65
C ILE A 138 -0.74 1.59 11.48
N VAL A 139 -0.73 1.04 10.26
CA VAL A 139 -1.13 -0.36 9.99
C VAL A 139 -0.30 -1.34 10.82
N VAL A 140 1.02 -1.22 10.76
CA VAL A 140 1.94 -2.08 11.53
C VAL A 140 1.71 -1.93 13.03
N GLY A 141 1.54 -0.70 13.52
CA GLY A 141 1.25 -0.42 14.93
C GLY A 141 -0.05 -1.08 15.40
N LEU A 142 -1.14 -0.96 14.63
CA LEU A 142 -2.42 -1.61 14.93
C LEU A 142 -2.30 -3.14 14.95
N ALA A 143 -1.57 -3.70 13.98
CA ALA A 143 -1.31 -5.14 13.91
C ALA A 143 -0.50 -5.65 15.11
N LEU A 144 0.52 -4.90 15.55
CA LEU A 144 1.29 -5.21 16.75
C LEU A 144 0.47 -5.08 18.03
N VAL A 145 -0.44 -4.10 18.11
CA VAL A 145 -1.38 -3.96 19.25
C VAL A 145 -2.32 -5.16 19.33
N GLU A 146 -2.85 -5.63 18.20
CA GLU A 146 -3.70 -6.82 18.15
C GLU A 146 -2.92 -8.07 18.59
N LEU A 147 -1.70 -8.23 18.09
CA LEU A 147 -0.80 -9.31 18.52
C LEU A 147 -0.50 -9.24 20.02
N GLY A 148 -0.23 -8.05 20.56
CA GLY A 148 0.00 -7.84 21.98
C GLY A 148 -1.22 -8.22 22.83
N ARG A 149 -2.42 -7.79 22.43
CA ARG A 149 -3.69 -8.14 23.10
C ARG A 149 -3.92 -9.64 23.11
N LEU A 150 -3.66 -10.31 21.99
CA LEU A 150 -3.76 -11.76 21.88
C LEU A 150 -2.82 -12.46 22.86
N TYR A 151 -1.54 -12.07 22.88
CA TYR A 151 -0.55 -12.67 23.79
C TYR A 151 -0.88 -12.43 25.27
N LEU A 152 -1.34 -11.22 25.61
CA LEU A 152 -1.78 -10.90 26.98
C LEU A 152 -3.01 -11.72 27.37
N GLY A 153 -3.99 -11.87 26.48
CA GLY A 153 -5.17 -12.70 26.71
C GLY A 153 -4.80 -14.17 26.91
N TRP A 154 -3.90 -14.71 26.07
CA TRP A 154 -3.39 -16.07 26.23
C TRP A 154 -2.66 -16.25 27.57
N ARG A 155 -1.74 -15.33 27.92
CA ARG A 155 -1.02 -15.34 29.21
C ARG A 155 -1.96 -15.32 30.42
N ALA A 156 -3.06 -14.58 30.33
CA ALA A 156 -4.06 -14.54 31.40
C ALA A 156 -4.77 -15.90 31.57
N LEU A 157 -5.01 -16.62 30.48
CA LEU A 157 -5.65 -17.95 30.49
C LEU A 157 -4.71 -19.06 30.96
N THR A 158 -3.41 -18.98 30.68
CA THR A 158 -2.41 -20.01 31.00
C THR A 158 -1.56 -19.68 32.22
N ALA A 159 -1.91 -18.65 32.99
CA ALA A 159 -1.15 -18.21 34.14
C ALA A 159 -0.91 -19.36 35.14
N GLY A 160 0.36 -19.69 35.39
CA GLY A 160 0.76 -20.78 36.29
C GLY A 160 0.88 -22.17 35.65
N LEU A 161 0.61 -22.30 34.34
CA LEU A 161 0.73 -23.55 33.60
C LEU A 161 1.91 -23.49 32.62
N PRO A 162 2.69 -24.57 32.44
CA PRO A 162 3.86 -24.61 31.55
C PRO A 162 3.47 -24.80 30.07
N PHE A 163 2.28 -24.35 29.67
CA PHE A 163 1.84 -24.48 28.30
C PHE A 163 2.46 -23.37 27.45
N ALA A 164 3.06 -23.74 26.32
CA ALA A 164 3.33 -22.80 25.23
C ALA A 164 2.00 -22.46 24.52
N PRO A 165 1.90 -21.33 23.81
CA PRO A 165 0.73 -21.06 22.98
C PRO A 165 0.64 -22.14 21.90
N GLY A 166 -0.30 -23.08 22.06
CA GLY A 166 -0.47 -24.22 21.16
C GLY A 166 -1.20 -23.89 19.85
N PHE A 167 -1.48 -22.61 19.59
CA PHE A 167 -2.18 -22.18 18.39
C PHE A 167 -1.20 -21.58 17.38
N ALA A 168 -1.24 -22.09 16.15
CA ALA A 168 -0.64 -21.40 15.00
C ALA A 168 -1.51 -20.18 14.70
N TYR A 169 -1.17 -19.04 15.30
CA TYR A 169 -1.93 -17.82 15.07
C TYR A 169 -1.67 -17.29 13.68
N ARG A 170 -2.76 -17.04 12.95
CA ARG A 170 -2.74 -16.32 11.68
C ARG A 170 -3.31 -14.93 11.94
N LEU A 171 -2.45 -13.92 11.85
CA LEU A 171 -2.82 -12.53 12.10
C LEU A 171 -3.65 -12.00 10.93
N TYR A 172 -4.92 -11.68 11.21
CA TYR A 172 -5.86 -11.08 10.26
C TYR A 172 -5.95 -9.56 10.40
N ALA A 173 -5.12 -8.96 11.25
CA ALA A 173 -5.25 -7.57 11.67
C ALA A 173 -5.28 -6.58 10.51
N VAL A 174 -6.04 -5.50 10.72
CA VAL A 174 -6.28 -4.34 9.83
C VAL A 174 -7.02 -4.68 8.54
N PHE A 175 -6.55 -5.65 7.76
CA PHE A 175 -7.14 -5.99 6.48
C PHE A 175 -8.17 -7.12 6.57
N GLY A 176 -8.29 -7.83 7.69
CA GLY A 176 -9.21 -8.97 7.85
C GLY A 176 -8.80 -10.22 7.07
N GLU A 177 -7.66 -10.21 6.37
CA GLU A 177 -7.10 -11.34 5.65
C GLU A 177 -5.56 -11.28 5.70
N ALA A 178 -4.93 -12.39 6.09
CA ALA A 178 -3.51 -12.41 6.39
C ALA A 178 -2.61 -12.29 5.14
N ASN A 179 -3.02 -12.80 3.98
CA ASN A 179 -2.28 -12.62 2.73
C ASN A 179 -2.37 -11.18 2.21
N LEU A 180 -3.49 -10.48 2.41
CA LEU A 180 -3.60 -9.05 2.11
C LEU A 180 -2.68 -8.23 3.00
N THR A 181 -2.66 -8.52 4.31
CA THR A 181 -1.69 -7.91 5.22
C THR A 181 -0.26 -8.18 4.78
N ALA A 182 0.08 -9.42 4.43
CA ALA A 182 1.41 -9.76 3.96
C ALA A 182 1.79 -9.06 2.65
N ALA A 183 0.89 -9.03 1.67
CA ALA A 183 1.10 -8.33 0.41
C ALA A 183 1.34 -6.82 0.62
N PHE A 184 0.62 -6.20 1.57
CA PHE A 184 0.85 -4.81 1.95
C PHE A 184 2.25 -4.60 2.54
N LEU A 185 2.68 -5.47 3.47
CA LEU A 185 4.01 -5.40 4.08
C LEU A 185 5.12 -5.61 3.06
N ASN A 186 4.93 -6.48 2.09
CA ASN A 186 5.87 -6.72 0.99
C ASN A 186 6.12 -5.49 0.12
N VAL A 187 5.17 -4.56 0.05
CA VAL A 187 5.34 -3.26 -0.62
C VAL A 187 5.92 -2.21 0.34
N LEU A 188 5.49 -2.22 1.61
CA LEU A 188 5.91 -1.24 2.61
C LEU A 188 7.39 -1.39 3.00
N MET A 189 7.85 -2.63 3.21
CA MET A 189 9.21 -2.93 3.66
C MET A 189 10.30 -2.39 2.71
N PRO A 190 10.29 -2.68 1.39
CA PRO A 190 11.32 -2.16 0.50
C PRO A 190 11.31 -0.63 0.43
N LEU A 191 10.14 0.01 0.52
CA LEU A 191 10.05 1.47 0.59
C LEU A 191 10.74 2.01 1.85
N ALA A 192 10.46 1.42 3.01
CA ALA A 192 11.07 1.82 4.28
C ALA A 192 12.60 1.60 4.27
N ILE A 193 13.07 0.47 3.73
CA ILE A 193 14.50 0.15 3.63
C ILE A 193 15.20 1.13 2.69
N ALA A 194 14.67 1.35 1.49
CA ALA A 194 15.23 2.33 0.55
C ALA A 194 15.37 3.70 1.21
N ARG A 195 14.36 4.12 1.99
CA ARG A 195 14.40 5.39 2.71
C ARG A 195 15.44 5.44 3.82
N VAL A 196 15.62 4.35 4.57
CA VAL A 196 16.68 4.23 5.59
C VAL A 196 18.05 4.37 4.93
N LEU A 197 18.29 3.65 3.84
CA LEU A 197 19.57 3.65 3.14
C LEU A 197 19.90 5.02 2.53
N ALA A 198 18.89 5.75 2.08
CA ALA A 198 19.05 7.11 1.54
C ALA A 198 19.18 8.20 2.61
N SER A 199 18.77 7.94 3.85
CA SER A 199 18.72 8.94 4.92
C SER A 199 20.04 9.04 5.69
N ARG A 200 20.44 10.27 6.04
CA ARG A 200 21.57 10.53 6.97
C ARG A 200 21.12 10.79 8.42
N SER A 201 19.82 10.88 8.67
CA SER A 201 19.29 11.17 10.01
C SER A 201 19.18 9.90 10.85
N TRP A 202 19.91 9.85 11.97
CA TRP A 202 19.88 8.72 12.89
C TRP A 202 18.48 8.48 13.48
N LEU A 203 17.76 9.55 13.83
CA LEU A 203 16.40 9.46 14.38
C LEU A 203 15.45 8.84 13.34
N LEU A 204 15.53 9.29 12.09
CA LEU A 204 14.73 8.70 11.02
C LEU A 204 15.11 7.23 10.80
N GLY A 205 16.40 6.90 10.89
CA GLY A 205 16.89 5.53 10.84
C GLY A 205 16.30 4.65 11.94
N ILE A 206 16.20 5.13 13.17
CA ILE A 206 15.57 4.39 14.28
C ILE A 206 14.07 4.21 14.03
N LEU A 207 13.35 5.27 13.62
CA LEU A 207 11.91 5.18 13.39
C LEU A 207 11.57 4.19 12.27
N LEU A 208 12.27 4.28 11.14
CA LEU A 208 12.06 3.37 10.02
C LEU A 208 12.59 1.97 10.31
N GLY A 209 13.71 1.83 11.04
CA GLY A 209 14.20 0.54 11.53
C GLY A 209 13.18 -0.16 12.43
N THR A 210 12.55 0.59 13.34
CA THR A 210 11.45 0.10 14.18
C THR A 210 10.26 -0.33 13.34
N LEU A 211 9.90 0.45 12.32
CA LEU A 211 8.85 0.08 11.37
C LEU A 211 9.17 -1.22 10.62
N ILE A 212 10.40 -1.38 10.13
CA ILE A 212 10.84 -2.58 9.40
C ILE A 212 10.80 -3.80 10.32
N VAL A 213 11.34 -3.70 11.54
CA VAL A 213 11.30 -4.80 12.53
C VAL A 213 9.86 -5.15 12.87
N GLY A 214 9.01 -4.14 13.11
CA GLY A 214 7.58 -4.34 13.34
C GLY A 214 6.89 -5.04 12.18
N ALA A 215 7.18 -4.61 10.94
CA ALA A 215 6.64 -5.22 9.73
C ALA A 215 7.08 -6.69 9.60
N LEU A 216 8.34 -7.03 9.87
CA LEU A 216 8.84 -8.42 9.86
C LEU A 216 8.15 -9.30 10.90
N VAL A 217 7.92 -8.76 12.11
CA VAL A 217 7.16 -9.47 13.15
C VAL A 217 5.74 -9.73 12.67
N VAL A 218 5.05 -8.71 12.17
CA VAL A 218 3.69 -8.85 11.64
C VAL A 218 3.66 -9.85 10.48
N GLU A 219 4.58 -9.75 9.53
CA GLU A 219 4.74 -10.66 8.38
C GLU A 219 4.87 -12.11 8.84
N TYR A 220 5.74 -12.38 9.82
CA TYR A 220 5.89 -13.72 10.41
C TYR A 220 4.56 -14.27 10.95
N PHE A 221 3.81 -13.44 11.69
CA PHE A 221 2.51 -13.83 12.26
C PHE A 221 1.36 -13.88 11.24
N THR A 222 1.53 -13.37 10.02
CA THR A 222 0.55 -13.63 8.94
C THR A 222 0.55 -15.10 8.53
N SER A 223 1.63 -15.85 8.83
CA SER A 223 1.83 -17.24 8.43
C SER A 223 1.56 -17.48 6.92
N SER A 224 1.77 -16.46 6.08
CA SER A 224 1.52 -16.53 4.65
C SER A 224 2.77 -16.99 3.91
N ARG A 225 2.73 -18.18 3.31
CA ARG A 225 3.84 -18.67 2.46
C ARG A 225 4.07 -17.76 1.26
N ALA A 226 2.98 -17.30 0.64
CA ALA A 226 3.03 -16.33 -0.45
C ALA A 226 3.57 -14.98 0.03
N GLY A 227 3.23 -14.58 1.26
CA GLY A 227 3.81 -13.42 1.95
C GLY A 227 5.34 -13.50 2.02
N VAL A 228 5.88 -14.56 2.61
CA VAL A 228 7.34 -14.76 2.76
C VAL A 228 8.05 -14.76 1.41
N LEU A 229 7.51 -15.45 0.40
CA LEU A 229 8.07 -15.44 -0.95
C LEU A 229 8.02 -14.04 -1.58
N GLY A 230 6.91 -13.33 -1.43
CA GLY A 230 6.75 -11.96 -1.89
C GLY A 230 7.72 -10.99 -1.22
N ALA A 231 7.96 -11.14 0.09
CA ALA A 231 8.95 -10.37 0.85
C ALA A 231 10.34 -10.61 0.28
N ALA A 232 10.73 -11.88 0.12
CA ALA A 232 12.03 -12.25 -0.43
C ALA A 232 12.22 -11.70 -1.85
N THR A 233 11.21 -11.80 -2.72
CA THR A 233 11.25 -11.22 -4.07
C THR A 233 11.37 -9.70 -4.02
N ALA A 234 10.56 -9.01 -3.22
CA ALA A 234 10.57 -7.56 -3.12
C ALA A 234 11.92 -7.03 -2.62
N LEU A 235 12.49 -7.66 -1.59
CA LEU A 235 13.81 -7.34 -1.07
C LEU A 235 14.93 -7.68 -2.05
N GLY A 236 14.82 -8.78 -2.78
CA GLY A 236 15.77 -9.16 -3.84
C GLY A 236 15.78 -8.15 -4.99
N VAL A 237 14.60 -7.71 -5.45
CA VAL A 237 14.46 -6.68 -6.48
C VAL A 237 15.03 -5.34 -5.99
N LEU A 238 14.73 -4.94 -4.75
CA LEU A 238 15.32 -3.75 -4.15
C LEU A 238 16.85 -3.86 -4.11
N GLY A 239 17.39 -4.99 -3.66
CA GLY A 239 18.83 -5.23 -3.60
C GLY A 239 19.49 -5.11 -4.97
N ALA A 240 18.92 -5.76 -6.00
CA ALA A 240 19.42 -5.68 -7.37
C ALA A 240 19.36 -4.24 -7.92
N ALA A 241 18.25 -3.55 -7.71
CA ALA A 241 18.07 -2.15 -8.13
C ALA A 241 19.04 -1.21 -7.40
N TRP A 242 19.26 -1.43 -6.09
CA TRP A 242 20.18 -0.63 -5.29
C TRP A 242 21.62 -0.81 -5.73
N ILE A 243 22.05 -2.06 -5.96
CA ILE A 243 23.38 -2.36 -6.49
C ILE A 243 23.57 -1.70 -7.86
N GLY A 244 22.59 -1.81 -8.76
CA GLY A 244 22.65 -1.18 -10.08
C GLY A 244 22.63 0.35 -10.03
N HIS A 245 22.06 0.96 -8.99
CA HIS A 245 22.06 2.40 -8.80
C HIS A 245 23.39 2.92 -8.20
N VAL A 246 23.98 2.18 -7.27
CA VAL A 246 25.23 2.55 -6.59
C VAL A 246 26.47 2.18 -7.40
N SER A 247 26.37 1.17 -8.27
CA SER A 247 27.45 0.79 -9.19
C SER A 247 27.44 1.73 -10.40
N PRO A 248 28.51 2.53 -10.62
CA PRO A 248 28.59 3.50 -11.72
C PRO A 248 28.72 2.86 -13.10
#